data_AF-L1I893-F1
#
_entry.id   AF-L1I893-F1
#
_cell.length_a   1.000
_cell.length_b   1.000
_cell.length_c   1.000
_cell.angle_alpha   90.00
_cell.angle_beta   90.00
_cell.angle_gamma   90.00
#
_symmetry.space_group_name_H-M   'P 1'
#
loop_
_entity.id
_entity.type
_entity.pdbx_description
1 polymer ?
#
loop_
_entity_poly.entity_id
_entity_poly.type
_entity_poly.pdbx_seq_one_letter_code
_entity_poly.pdbx_strand_id
1 'polypeptide(L)'
;MRGPCSMQTSGPWHTALALLPLLLSSLPLSYCDSFSFVKAEGKDICAGIKESCTTTNDCTVAAYGPCSAASPGPSAYVTLTPFMLGWIHDLNTYSTDSSKVTSIGGLPNINNGFRDSSPNVAVGSAAYAYMTTGALVGTDKTSAGYIGTINAIMTKGDVSTKTIPVSFNTVDDIPSDHSTKLKVDMCVTATSNKQCSGSEVSFFSGDIAFMTYGGTMGSNFIPHPFAKNIFVRYTMTVVDSNKTSAGMTFNTQSKKLSEMSNVEVNDITFTLGGKMISLELSKAFNAATFSVAGTTVSLSNHTTGTVQIRVSAVPGDAMSAYLDVIFPAAYLQTANQIVFYGSAGVAGRRAESPGYSRWLVTAPPASPSSPTEQPQAASPATTPKASESLSSTTIASATGSMVCSMFTMMLVMYLSSRAL
;
A
#
# COMPACT_ATOMS: atom_id res chain seq x y z
N MET A 1 8.56 61.33 -20.17
CA MET A 1 9.32 61.96 -19.06
C MET A 1 10.18 60.91 -18.42
N ARG A 2 11.52 61.13 -18.46
CA ARG A 2 12.66 60.43 -17.81
C ARG A 2 12.63 58.89 -17.91
N GLY A 3 13.36 58.22 -18.81
CA GLY A 3 14.72 58.47 -19.31
C GLY A 3 15.75 57.73 -18.42
N PRO A 4 16.56 56.79 -18.95
CA PRO A 4 17.40 55.87 -18.19
C PRO A 4 18.74 56.50 -17.77
N CYS A 5 19.39 55.97 -16.73
CA CYS A 5 20.78 56.32 -16.41
C CYS A 5 21.76 55.38 -17.13
N SER A 6 22.54 55.99 -18.02
CA SER A 6 23.70 55.46 -18.74
C SER A 6 24.91 55.24 -17.84
N MET A 7 25.75 54.29 -18.25
CA MET A 7 27.14 54.08 -17.79
C MET A 7 28.01 55.32 -17.99
N GLN A 8 29.06 55.43 -17.17
CA GLN A 8 30.30 56.10 -17.57
C GLN A 8 31.52 55.37 -16.99
N THR A 9 32.51 55.17 -17.86
CA THR A 9 33.75 54.41 -17.70
C THR A 9 34.92 55.32 -17.34
N SER A 10 35.87 54.81 -16.55
CA SER A 10 37.27 55.28 -16.50
C SER A 10 38.18 54.15 -15.99
N GLY A 11 39.13 53.69 -16.82
CA GLY A 11 40.26 52.85 -16.39
C GLY A 11 41.46 53.70 -15.95
N PRO A 12 42.73 53.22 -16.03
CA PRO A 12 43.24 51.84 -15.91
C PRO A 12 44.37 51.72 -14.83
N TRP A 13 45.00 50.53 -14.72
CA TRP A 13 46.26 50.21 -14.01
C TRP A 13 46.18 49.94 -12.49
N HIS A 14 46.11 48.67 -12.09
CA HIS A 14 47.25 47.92 -11.52
C HIS A 14 46.82 46.53 -11.03
N THR A 15 47.67 45.56 -11.33
CA THR A 15 47.68 44.15 -10.93
C THR A 15 47.56 43.92 -9.43
N ALA A 16 46.68 43.00 -8.99
CA ALA A 16 47.04 41.90 -8.07
C ALA A 16 45.80 41.05 -7.71
N LEU A 17 46.05 39.74 -7.65
CA LEU A 17 45.16 38.63 -7.28
C LEU A 17 44.24 38.89 -6.08
N ALA A 18 42.97 38.54 -6.23
CA ALA A 18 42.19 37.88 -5.18
C ALA A 18 41.19 36.92 -5.83
N LEU A 19 41.49 35.63 -5.73
CA LEU A 19 40.55 34.54 -6.00
C LEU A 19 39.32 34.71 -5.10
N LEU A 20 38.15 34.95 -5.68
CA LEU A 20 36.87 34.72 -5.03
C LEU A 20 36.16 33.62 -5.82
N PRO A 21 36.00 32.40 -5.28
CA PRO A 21 35.36 31.33 -5.99
C PRO A 21 33.87 31.65 -6.14
N LEU A 22 33.34 31.45 -7.34
CA LEU A 22 31.92 31.24 -7.61
C LEU A 22 31.45 30.00 -6.84
N LEU A 23 31.17 30.19 -5.55
CA LEU A 23 30.35 29.32 -4.71
C LEU A 23 28.92 29.87 -4.71
N LEU A 24 28.32 29.99 -5.90
CA LEU A 24 26.88 29.77 -5.99
C LEU A 24 26.72 28.27 -6.00
N SER A 25 26.57 27.75 -4.78
CA SER A 25 25.97 26.47 -4.49
C SER A 25 24.84 26.20 -5.48
N SER A 26 25.17 25.36 -6.47
CA SER A 26 24.23 24.38 -6.99
C SER A 26 23.77 23.56 -5.80
N LEU A 27 22.79 24.07 -5.06
CA LEU A 27 21.92 23.20 -4.29
C LEU A 27 21.39 22.23 -5.34
N PRO A 28 21.68 20.91 -5.23
CA PRO A 28 20.88 19.98 -5.99
C PRO A 28 19.44 20.34 -5.64
N LEU A 29 18.61 20.68 -6.63
CA LEU A 29 17.19 20.47 -6.49
C LEU A 29 17.07 18.96 -6.30
N SER A 30 17.24 18.51 -5.06
CA SER A 30 16.70 17.27 -4.60
C SER A 30 15.20 17.49 -4.67
N TYR A 31 14.63 17.25 -5.85
CA TYR A 31 13.28 16.75 -6.00
C TYR A 31 13.22 15.49 -5.12
N CYS A 32 13.08 15.70 -3.82
CA CYS A 32 12.96 14.61 -2.87
C CYS A 32 11.63 13.94 -3.19
N ASP A 33 11.72 12.66 -3.54
CA ASP A 33 10.70 11.60 -3.48
C ASP A 33 10.00 11.56 -2.11
N SER A 34 9.47 12.68 -1.65
CA SER A 34 8.92 12.85 -0.32
C SER A 34 7.42 12.61 -0.40
N PHE A 35 7.01 11.56 0.27
CA PHE A 35 5.61 11.34 0.60
C PHE A 35 5.12 12.52 1.45
N SER A 36 3.91 12.99 1.15
CA SER A 36 3.14 13.83 2.07
C SER A 36 2.37 12.90 2.99
N PHE A 37 2.72 12.92 4.27
CA PHE A 37 2.11 12.08 5.28
C PHE A 37 1.06 12.85 6.07
N VAL A 38 0.04 12.12 6.51
CA VAL A 38 -0.92 12.55 7.53
C VAL A 38 -0.84 11.59 8.70
N LYS A 39 -0.77 12.14 9.91
CA LYS A 39 -0.76 11.39 11.17
C LYS A 39 -2.19 11.10 11.62
N ALA A 40 -2.47 9.87 12.04
CA ALA A 40 -3.73 9.51 12.66
C ALA A 40 -3.82 10.08 14.09
N GLU A 41 -5.01 10.52 14.52
CA GLU A 41 -5.20 11.17 15.81
C GLU A 41 -4.80 10.25 16.98
N GLY A 42 -4.02 10.76 17.94
CA GLY A 42 -3.70 10.03 19.16
C GLY A 42 -2.90 8.73 18.97
N LYS A 43 -2.44 8.41 17.75
CA LYS A 43 -1.67 7.20 17.42
C LYS A 43 -0.39 7.54 16.69
N ASP A 44 0.65 6.77 16.93
CA ASP A 44 1.96 6.97 16.29
C ASP A 44 2.06 6.26 14.95
N ILE A 45 1.11 6.53 14.05
CA ILE A 45 1.08 6.00 12.69
C ILE A 45 0.69 7.08 11.69
N CYS A 46 1.35 7.04 10.53
CA CYS A 46 1.11 7.92 9.41
C CYS A 46 0.79 7.09 8.17
N ALA A 47 -0.06 7.66 7.31
CA ALA A 47 -0.18 7.24 5.92
C ALA A 47 0.09 8.42 5.00
N GLY A 48 0.61 8.16 3.81
CA GLY A 48 0.97 9.20 2.87
C GLY A 48 0.97 8.75 1.43
N ILE A 49 0.99 9.73 0.52
CA ILE A 49 1.10 9.55 -0.92
C ILE A 49 2.16 10.51 -1.46
N LYS A 50 2.67 10.29 -2.67
CA LYS A 50 3.52 11.27 -3.34
C LYS A 50 2.66 12.40 -3.92
N GLU A 51 2.75 13.60 -3.34
CA GLU A 51 2.00 14.77 -3.81
C GLU A 51 2.46 15.25 -5.18
N SER A 52 3.77 15.17 -5.44
CA SER A 52 4.36 15.40 -6.76
C SER A 52 4.75 14.05 -7.34
N CYS A 53 4.09 13.66 -8.42
CA CYS A 53 4.35 12.44 -9.16
C CYS A 53 4.57 12.82 -10.63
N THR A 54 5.47 12.09 -11.31
CA THR A 54 5.63 12.19 -12.77
C THR A 54 5.47 10.85 -13.50
N THR A 55 5.48 9.74 -12.75
CA THR A 55 5.37 8.38 -13.29
C THR A 55 4.12 7.67 -12.75
N THR A 56 3.59 6.69 -13.49
CA THR A 56 2.49 5.84 -13.00
C THR A 56 2.76 5.26 -11.62
N ASN A 57 3.99 4.77 -11.38
CA ASN A 57 4.35 4.17 -10.09
C ASN A 57 4.32 5.20 -8.96
N ASP A 58 4.84 6.41 -9.19
CA ASP A 58 4.81 7.47 -8.18
C ASP A 58 3.39 7.92 -7.86
N CYS A 59 2.51 7.94 -8.86
CA CYS A 59 1.11 8.33 -8.70
C CYS A 59 0.23 7.29 -8.03
N THR A 60 0.67 6.04 -7.99
CA THR A 60 -0.13 4.90 -7.52
C THR A 60 0.26 4.47 -6.11
N VAL A 61 1.45 4.84 -5.64
CA VAL A 61 1.98 4.38 -4.35
C VAL A 61 1.37 5.11 -3.14
N ALA A 62 0.95 4.33 -2.16
CA ALA A 62 0.68 4.78 -0.80
C ALA A 62 1.78 4.27 0.14
N ALA A 63 2.06 5.00 1.22
CA ALA A 63 3.03 4.60 2.25
C ALA A 63 2.40 4.63 3.64
N TYR A 64 2.84 3.73 4.51
CA TYR A 64 2.37 3.57 5.89
C TYR A 64 3.55 3.33 6.80
N GLY A 65 3.63 4.04 7.92
CA GLY A 65 4.76 3.85 8.83
C GLY A 65 4.52 4.44 10.20
N PRO A 66 5.25 3.96 11.21
CA PRO A 66 5.21 4.54 12.54
C PRO A 66 5.82 5.95 12.54
N CYS A 67 5.07 6.93 13.04
CA CYS A 67 5.49 8.32 13.04
C CYS A 67 5.06 9.04 14.32
N SER A 68 5.85 10.00 14.80
CA SER A 68 5.44 10.91 15.88
C SER A 68 4.80 12.20 15.35
N ALA A 69 5.08 12.56 14.10
CA ALA A 69 4.54 13.72 13.41
C ALA A 69 4.40 13.43 11.91
N ALA A 70 3.48 14.15 11.25
CA ALA A 70 3.26 14.09 9.80
C ALA A 70 4.50 14.56 9.00
N SER A 71 5.26 15.51 9.52
CA SER A 71 6.53 15.96 8.93
C SER A 71 7.64 15.83 9.98
N PRO A 72 8.80 15.21 9.63
CA PRO A 72 9.20 14.74 8.29
C PRO A 72 8.55 13.40 7.86
N GLY A 73 7.68 12.81 8.68
CA GLY A 73 7.08 11.51 8.44
C GLY A 73 7.90 10.35 9.05
N PRO A 74 7.52 9.09 8.78
CA PRO A 74 8.23 7.90 9.25
C PRO A 74 9.59 7.72 8.55
N SER A 75 10.61 7.30 9.30
CA SER A 75 11.94 6.93 8.76
C SER A 75 11.99 5.51 8.18
N ALA A 76 11.04 4.66 8.56
CA ALA A 76 10.82 3.34 7.98
C ALA A 76 9.32 3.17 7.73
N TYR A 77 8.95 2.68 6.56
CA TYR A 77 7.56 2.57 6.12
C TYR A 77 7.39 1.37 5.19
N VAL A 78 6.16 0.91 5.03
CA VAL A 78 5.76 0.00 3.96
C VAL A 78 5.07 0.81 2.87
N THR A 79 5.44 0.56 1.62
CA THR A 79 4.72 1.06 0.46
C THR A 79 3.74 0.02 -0.04
N LEU A 80 2.60 0.48 -0.55
CA LEU A 80 1.60 -0.33 -1.22
C LEU A 80 1.34 0.28 -2.59
N THR A 81 1.71 -0.46 -3.63
CA THR A 81 1.58 0.00 -5.02
C THR A 81 0.63 -0.92 -5.78
N PRO A 82 -0.51 -0.43 -6.29
CA PRO A 82 -1.36 -1.17 -7.21
C PRO A 82 -0.51 -1.67 -8.38
N PHE A 83 -0.51 -2.98 -8.61
CA PHE A 83 0.33 -3.60 -9.62
C PHE A 83 -0.48 -4.02 -10.84
N MET A 84 -1.57 -4.77 -10.63
CA MET A 84 -2.37 -5.30 -11.74
C MET A 84 -3.73 -5.88 -11.29
N LEU A 85 -4.63 -6.07 -12.25
CA LEU A 85 -5.71 -7.05 -12.15
C LEU A 85 -5.24 -8.41 -12.69
N GLY A 86 -5.89 -9.50 -12.27
CA GLY A 86 -5.60 -10.80 -12.85
C GLY A 86 -6.73 -11.81 -12.69
N TRP A 87 -7.04 -12.51 -13.77
CA TRP A 87 -7.98 -13.62 -13.79
C TRP A 87 -7.32 -14.88 -13.23
N ILE A 88 -7.95 -15.53 -12.26
CA ILE A 88 -7.45 -16.76 -11.63
C ILE A 88 -8.25 -17.96 -12.13
N HIS A 89 -7.54 -18.91 -12.76
CA HIS A 89 -8.11 -20.17 -13.26
C HIS A 89 -8.03 -21.29 -12.22
N ASP A 90 -6.96 -21.30 -11.42
CA ASP A 90 -6.78 -22.21 -10.30
C ASP A 90 -6.25 -21.47 -9.08
N LEU A 91 -7.11 -21.37 -8.08
CA LEU A 91 -6.82 -20.64 -6.85
C LEU A 91 -5.67 -21.28 -6.04
N ASN A 92 -5.38 -22.57 -6.19
CA ASN A 92 -4.36 -23.24 -5.38
C ASN A 92 -2.94 -23.16 -5.97
N THR A 93 -2.79 -22.63 -7.19
CA THR A 93 -1.51 -22.70 -7.90
C THR A 93 -1.14 -21.41 -8.63
N TYR A 94 -2.06 -20.44 -8.75
CA TYR A 94 -1.84 -19.18 -9.48
C TYR A 94 -0.63 -18.35 -9.00
N SER A 95 -0.24 -18.46 -7.73
CA SER A 95 0.92 -17.74 -7.19
C SER A 95 2.26 -18.33 -7.61
N THR A 96 2.27 -19.59 -8.09
CA THR A 96 3.49 -20.32 -8.47
C THR A 96 3.50 -20.79 -9.93
N ASP A 97 2.33 -20.82 -10.58
CA ASP A 97 2.16 -21.22 -11.97
C ASP A 97 1.49 -20.10 -12.78
N SER A 98 2.28 -19.44 -13.62
CA SER A 98 1.82 -18.34 -14.48
C SER A 98 0.74 -18.75 -15.48
N SER A 99 0.60 -20.04 -15.83
CA SER A 99 -0.47 -20.52 -16.72
C SER A 99 -1.86 -20.51 -16.06
N LYS A 100 -1.90 -20.39 -14.73
CA LYS A 100 -3.13 -20.39 -13.92
C LYS A 100 -3.63 -18.97 -13.61
N VAL A 101 -2.94 -17.97 -14.14
CA VAL A 101 -3.31 -16.56 -14.03
C VAL A 101 -3.22 -15.87 -15.39
N THR A 102 -4.26 -15.13 -15.77
CA THR A 102 -4.18 -14.19 -16.90
C THR A 102 -4.03 -12.79 -16.34
N SER A 103 -2.84 -12.24 -16.54
CA SER A 103 -2.43 -10.93 -16.06
C SER A 103 -3.03 -9.79 -16.88
N ILE A 104 -3.59 -8.79 -16.21
CA ILE A 104 -4.11 -7.55 -16.80
C ILE A 104 -3.29 -6.38 -16.24
N GLY A 105 -2.20 -6.07 -16.93
CA GLY A 105 -1.27 -5.01 -16.54
C GLY A 105 -1.81 -3.60 -16.81
N GLY A 106 -0.94 -2.61 -16.59
CA GLY A 106 -1.23 -1.20 -16.87
C GLY A 106 -1.60 -0.98 -18.34
N LEU A 107 -2.56 -0.08 -18.56
CA LEU A 107 -3.06 0.25 -19.89
C LEU A 107 -1.92 0.84 -20.77
N PRO A 108 -1.58 0.23 -21.92
CA PRO A 108 -0.43 0.67 -22.73
C PRO A 108 -0.57 2.10 -23.25
N ASN A 109 0.57 2.79 -23.41
CA ASN A 109 0.68 4.12 -24.04
C ASN A 109 -0.11 5.25 -23.37
N ILE A 110 -0.49 5.06 -22.10
CA ILE A 110 -1.22 6.05 -21.33
C ILE A 110 -0.49 6.19 -19.97
N ASN A 111 -0.03 7.40 -19.65
CA ASN A 111 0.45 7.70 -18.31
C ASN A 111 -0.77 7.77 -17.38
N ASN A 112 -1.10 6.64 -16.76
CA ASN A 112 -2.44 6.36 -16.25
C ASN A 112 -2.54 6.25 -14.73
N GLY A 113 -1.47 6.58 -14.00
CA GLY A 113 -1.56 6.76 -12.56
C GLY A 113 -2.44 7.96 -12.25
N PHE A 114 -3.29 7.86 -11.24
CA PHE A 114 -4.13 8.95 -10.77
C PHE A 114 -4.18 8.96 -9.25
N ARG A 115 -4.41 10.15 -8.69
CA ARG A 115 -4.53 10.38 -7.26
C ARG A 115 -5.56 11.45 -6.94
N ASP A 116 -6.07 11.39 -5.73
CA ASP A 116 -6.85 12.46 -5.12
C ASP A 116 -6.55 12.49 -3.62
N SER A 117 -6.48 13.68 -3.07
CA SER A 117 -6.13 13.89 -1.67
C SER A 117 -6.87 15.08 -1.10
N SER A 118 -7.55 14.85 0.01
CA SER A 118 -8.20 15.88 0.81
C SER A 118 -7.64 15.76 2.23
N PRO A 119 -6.75 16.66 2.67
CA PRO A 119 -6.08 16.54 3.97
C PRO A 119 -7.03 16.74 5.16
N ASN A 120 -8.24 17.28 4.92
CA ASN A 120 -9.24 17.51 5.96
C ASN A 120 -10.66 17.45 5.36
N VAL A 121 -11.38 16.38 5.63
CA VAL A 121 -12.80 16.19 5.31
C VAL A 121 -13.58 16.23 6.63
N ALA A 122 -14.33 17.30 6.85
CA ALA A 122 -15.11 17.50 8.06
C ALA A 122 -16.44 16.72 8.01
N VAL A 123 -16.76 16.02 9.09
CA VAL A 123 -18.04 15.31 9.30
C VAL A 123 -18.57 15.68 10.68
N GLY A 124 -19.41 16.72 10.74
CA GLY A 124 -19.87 17.28 12.01
C GLY A 124 -18.70 17.81 12.85
N SER A 125 -18.50 17.26 14.06
CA SER A 125 -17.37 17.61 14.93
C SER A 125 -16.09 16.78 14.66
N ALA A 126 -16.20 15.72 13.87
CA ALA A 126 -15.12 14.82 13.49
C ALA A 126 -14.49 15.24 12.15
N ALA A 127 -13.30 14.71 11.86
CA ALA A 127 -12.61 14.93 10.60
C ALA A 127 -11.68 13.77 10.25
N TYR A 128 -11.49 13.55 8.95
CA TYR A 128 -10.51 12.61 8.42
C TYR A 128 -9.78 13.17 7.22
N ALA A 129 -8.56 12.70 6.96
CA ALA A 129 -7.92 12.89 5.68
C ALA A 129 -8.28 11.75 4.73
N TYR A 130 -8.58 12.09 3.49
CA TYR A 130 -8.84 11.15 2.41
C TYR A 130 -7.67 11.17 1.43
N MET A 131 -7.16 10.00 1.09
CA MET A 131 -6.19 9.85 0.01
C MET A 131 -6.60 8.65 -0.84
N THR A 132 -6.55 8.80 -2.16
CA THR A 132 -6.67 7.69 -3.09
C THR A 132 -5.59 7.76 -4.14
N THR A 133 -5.09 6.60 -4.53
CA THR A 133 -4.14 6.41 -5.62
C THR A 133 -4.58 5.20 -6.43
N GLY A 134 -4.37 5.24 -7.74
CA GLY A 134 -4.83 4.17 -8.61
C GLY A 134 -4.30 4.27 -10.02
N ALA A 135 -4.61 3.27 -10.83
CA ALA A 135 -4.22 3.22 -12.23
C ALA A 135 -5.30 2.56 -13.07
N LEU A 136 -5.27 2.85 -14.37
CA LEU A 136 -6.01 2.06 -15.34
C LEU A 136 -5.24 0.78 -15.70
N VAL A 137 -5.97 -0.26 -16.05
CA VAL A 137 -5.43 -1.55 -16.48
C VAL A 137 -6.19 -2.02 -17.71
N GLY A 138 -5.61 -2.90 -18.51
CA GLY A 138 -6.27 -3.46 -19.70
C GLY A 138 -5.35 -3.58 -20.90
N THR A 139 -5.89 -4.13 -21.98
CA THR A 139 -5.19 -4.25 -23.27
C THR A 139 -5.29 -2.97 -24.09
N ASP A 140 -6.46 -2.35 -24.07
CA ASP A 140 -6.81 -1.15 -24.82
C ASP A 140 -8.02 -0.46 -24.17
N LYS A 141 -8.40 0.69 -24.72
CA LYS A 141 -9.51 1.51 -24.18
C LYS A 141 -10.88 0.81 -24.23
N THR A 142 -11.07 -0.13 -25.14
CA THR A 142 -12.36 -0.82 -25.32
C THR A 142 -12.54 -1.96 -24.32
N SER A 143 -11.45 -2.53 -23.80
CA SER A 143 -11.45 -3.56 -22.75
C SER A 143 -10.47 -3.17 -21.64
N ALA A 144 -10.91 -2.28 -20.76
CA ALA A 144 -10.12 -1.70 -19.70
C ALA A 144 -10.74 -1.90 -18.32
N GLY A 145 -9.99 -1.52 -17.32
CA GLY A 145 -10.41 -1.47 -15.94
C GLY A 145 -9.60 -0.44 -15.17
N TYR A 146 -9.80 -0.44 -13.87
CA TYR A 146 -9.10 0.42 -12.94
C TYR A 146 -8.90 -0.31 -11.64
N ILE A 147 -7.84 0.06 -10.93
CA ILE A 147 -7.52 -0.40 -9.58
C ILE A 147 -7.09 0.80 -8.76
N GLY A 148 -7.43 0.79 -7.48
CA GLY A 148 -6.95 1.84 -6.59
C GLY A 148 -7.05 1.47 -5.13
N THR A 149 -6.29 2.22 -4.33
CA THR A 149 -6.29 2.18 -2.88
C THR A 149 -6.93 3.44 -2.35
N ILE A 150 -7.62 3.31 -1.22
CA ILE A 150 -8.16 4.44 -0.46
C ILE A 150 -7.66 4.34 0.97
N ASN A 151 -7.19 5.47 1.48
CA ASN A 151 -6.84 5.69 2.86
C ASN A 151 -7.77 6.75 3.44
N ALA A 152 -8.56 6.36 4.44
CA ALA A 152 -9.27 7.29 5.28
C ALA A 152 -8.58 7.31 6.65
N ILE A 153 -7.93 8.42 6.95
CA ILE A 153 -7.07 8.60 8.13
C ILE A 153 -7.86 9.44 9.13
N MET A 154 -8.31 8.86 10.24
CA MET A 154 -9.09 9.60 11.22
C MET A 154 -8.18 10.60 11.95
N THR A 155 -8.41 11.89 11.71
CA THR A 155 -7.59 12.99 12.25
C THR A 155 -8.26 13.73 13.41
N LYS A 156 -9.56 13.51 13.61
CA LYS A 156 -10.32 14.04 14.75
C LYS A 156 -11.61 13.24 15.00
N GLY A 157 -11.78 12.69 16.18
CA GLY A 157 -12.99 11.97 16.60
C GLY A 157 -13.35 10.76 15.74
N ASP A 158 -14.54 10.21 15.98
CA ASP A 158 -15.05 9.05 15.25
C ASP A 158 -15.97 9.50 14.12
N VAL A 159 -15.91 8.80 12.97
CA VAL A 159 -16.77 9.06 11.81
C VAL A 159 -17.65 7.83 11.55
N SER A 160 -18.96 7.99 11.65
CA SER A 160 -19.93 6.96 11.26
C SER A 160 -20.54 7.30 9.89
N THR A 161 -20.54 6.33 8.98
CA THR A 161 -21.12 6.50 7.64
C THR A 161 -21.60 5.19 7.04
N LYS A 162 -22.52 5.28 6.07
CA LYS A 162 -22.93 4.14 5.23
C LYS A 162 -22.11 4.00 3.96
N THR A 163 -21.39 5.05 3.57
CA THR A 163 -20.67 5.11 2.30
C THR A 163 -19.29 5.76 2.45
N ILE A 164 -18.40 5.48 1.51
CA ILE A 164 -17.11 6.16 1.35
C ILE A 164 -16.97 6.60 -0.11
N PRO A 165 -16.40 7.79 -0.36
CA PRO A 165 -16.14 8.19 -1.73
C PRO A 165 -15.04 7.32 -2.36
N VAL A 166 -15.25 6.96 -3.63
CA VAL A 166 -14.28 6.33 -4.52
C VAL A 166 -14.08 7.25 -5.71
N SER A 167 -12.84 7.65 -5.95
CA SER A 167 -12.48 8.51 -7.08
C SER A 167 -11.70 7.74 -8.14
N PHE A 168 -12.01 7.91 -9.42
CA PHE A 168 -11.33 7.25 -10.54
C PHE A 168 -11.43 8.08 -11.83
N ASN A 169 -10.78 7.64 -12.90
CA ASN A 169 -10.85 8.23 -14.23
C ASN A 169 -11.39 7.22 -15.24
N THR A 170 -11.93 7.73 -16.36
CA THR A 170 -12.26 6.87 -17.51
C THR A 170 -11.07 6.75 -18.45
N VAL A 171 -11.09 5.74 -19.33
CA VAL A 171 -10.08 5.57 -20.39
C VAL A 171 -9.95 6.74 -21.36
N ASP A 172 -10.97 7.57 -21.47
CA ASP A 172 -11.02 8.70 -22.41
C ASP A 172 -10.76 10.05 -21.76
N ASP A 173 -10.70 10.10 -20.43
CA ASP A 173 -10.52 11.35 -19.70
C ASP A 173 -9.58 11.18 -18.51
N ILE A 174 -8.29 11.17 -18.80
CA ILE A 174 -7.20 11.12 -17.81
C ILE A 174 -6.51 12.49 -17.79
N PRO A 175 -6.63 13.24 -16.69
CA PRO A 175 -5.95 14.52 -16.52
C PRO A 175 -4.42 14.39 -16.57
N SER A 176 -3.73 15.35 -17.19
CA SER A 176 -2.26 15.39 -17.26
C SER A 176 -1.60 15.64 -15.91
N ASP A 177 -2.33 16.21 -14.95
CA ASP A 177 -1.88 16.45 -13.57
C ASP A 177 -2.13 15.23 -12.66
N HIS A 178 -2.65 14.14 -13.22
CA HIS A 178 -2.99 12.90 -12.52
C HIS A 178 -4.11 13.04 -11.49
N SER A 179 -4.93 14.10 -11.55
CA SER A 179 -6.12 14.20 -10.71
C SER A 179 -7.16 13.14 -11.07
N THR A 180 -8.12 12.90 -10.19
CA THR A 180 -9.34 12.16 -10.53
C THR A 180 -10.46 13.11 -10.95
N LYS A 181 -11.33 12.66 -11.86
CA LYS A 181 -12.49 13.43 -12.35
C LYS A 181 -13.84 12.85 -11.96
N LEU A 182 -13.90 11.54 -11.78
CA LEU A 182 -15.11 10.87 -11.33
C LEU A 182 -15.00 10.55 -9.86
N LYS A 183 -16.10 10.77 -9.15
CA LYS A 183 -16.24 10.45 -7.73
C LYS A 183 -17.61 9.85 -7.49
N VAL A 184 -17.67 8.79 -6.70
CA VAL A 184 -18.90 8.08 -6.40
C VAL A 184 -18.88 7.49 -4.99
N ASP A 185 -20.00 7.51 -4.29
CA ASP A 185 -20.10 6.98 -2.94
C ASP A 185 -20.42 5.48 -2.97
N MET A 186 -19.44 4.65 -2.60
CA MET A 186 -19.62 3.20 -2.48
C MET A 186 -20.12 2.84 -1.08
N CYS A 187 -21.05 1.89 -0.98
CA CYS A 187 -21.47 1.35 0.31
C CYS A 187 -20.27 0.78 1.08
N VAL A 188 -20.17 1.10 2.37
CA VAL A 188 -19.29 0.40 3.33
C VAL A 188 -20.09 -0.53 4.25
N THR A 189 -21.42 -0.38 4.31
CA THR A 189 -22.30 -1.32 5.03
C THR A 189 -22.73 -2.48 4.14
N ALA A 190 -23.41 -3.48 4.73
CA ALA A 190 -24.06 -4.53 3.96
C ALA A 190 -25.14 -3.96 3.01
N THR A 191 -25.44 -4.64 1.92
CA THR A 191 -26.44 -4.21 0.94
C THR A 191 -27.72 -5.03 1.03
N SER A 192 -28.88 -4.40 0.90
CA SER A 192 -30.19 -5.04 0.83
C SER A 192 -31.07 -4.30 -0.18
N ASN A 193 -31.91 -5.03 -0.92
CA ASN A 193 -32.72 -4.48 -2.01
C ASN A 193 -31.90 -3.60 -2.98
N LYS A 194 -30.65 -4.00 -3.25
CA LYS A 194 -29.71 -3.29 -4.14
C LYS A 194 -29.31 -1.90 -3.66
N GLN A 195 -29.39 -1.61 -2.37
CA GLN A 195 -28.98 -0.34 -1.75
C GLN A 195 -28.12 -0.56 -0.49
N CYS A 196 -27.38 0.45 -0.04
CA CYS A 196 -26.69 0.40 1.25
C CYS A 196 -27.72 0.23 2.38
N SER A 197 -27.48 -0.71 3.29
CA SER A 197 -28.44 -1.10 4.33
C SER A 197 -27.77 -1.27 5.69
N GLY A 198 -28.57 -1.43 6.74
CA GLY A 198 -28.07 -1.60 8.11
C GLY A 198 -27.58 -0.31 8.77
N SER A 199 -26.97 -0.50 9.95
CA SER A 199 -26.34 0.57 10.73
C SER A 199 -25.05 1.06 10.07
N GLU A 200 -24.71 2.32 10.33
CA GLU A 200 -23.45 2.91 9.88
C GLU A 200 -22.22 2.14 10.41
N VAL A 201 -21.15 2.20 9.62
CA VAL A 201 -19.82 1.74 10.04
C VAL A 201 -19.12 2.91 10.72
N SER A 202 -18.66 2.71 11.95
CA SER A 202 -17.89 3.71 12.69
C SER A 202 -16.40 3.49 12.48
N PHE A 203 -15.74 4.47 11.88
CA PHE A 203 -14.30 4.59 11.79
C PHE A 203 -13.80 5.36 13.02
N PHE A 204 -12.94 4.73 13.82
CA PHE A 204 -12.55 5.26 15.11
C PHE A 204 -11.34 6.18 15.02
N SER A 205 -11.28 7.18 15.90
CA SER A 205 -10.13 8.06 16.07
C SER A 205 -8.82 7.27 16.19
N GLY A 206 -7.83 7.67 15.40
CA GLY A 206 -6.53 7.01 15.35
C GLY A 206 -6.41 5.83 14.39
N ASP A 207 -7.51 5.39 13.78
CA ASP A 207 -7.47 4.37 12.74
C ASP A 207 -7.08 4.98 11.38
N ILE A 208 -6.34 4.18 10.59
CA ILE A 208 -6.20 4.39 9.15
C ILE A 208 -6.95 3.24 8.48
N ALA A 209 -8.13 3.53 7.94
CA ALA A 209 -8.89 2.54 7.20
C ALA A 209 -8.22 2.26 5.86
N PHE A 210 -7.95 0.98 5.61
CA PHE A 210 -7.39 0.47 4.35
C PHE A 210 -8.52 -0.08 3.48
N MET A 211 -8.64 0.46 2.27
CA MET A 211 -9.66 0.05 1.32
C MET A 211 -9.02 -0.11 -0.06
N THR A 212 -9.54 -1.04 -0.86
CA THR A 212 -9.18 -1.19 -2.27
C THR A 212 -10.44 -1.23 -3.12
N TYR A 213 -10.34 -0.78 -4.35
CA TYR A 213 -11.38 -0.96 -5.34
C TYR A 213 -10.77 -1.39 -6.67
N GLY A 214 -11.59 -2.08 -7.45
CA GLY A 214 -11.31 -2.42 -8.82
C GLY A 214 -12.58 -2.34 -9.64
N GLY A 215 -12.45 -2.12 -10.94
CA GLY A 215 -13.61 -2.11 -11.81
C GLY A 215 -13.27 -2.31 -13.27
N THR A 216 -14.32 -2.51 -14.06
CA THR A 216 -14.27 -2.81 -15.49
C THR A 216 -14.98 -1.72 -16.27
N MET A 217 -14.44 -1.38 -17.44
CA MET A 217 -14.97 -0.32 -18.31
C MET A 217 -14.60 -0.57 -19.77
N GLY A 218 -15.09 0.31 -20.65
CA GLY A 218 -14.89 0.21 -22.10
C GLY A 218 -16.06 -0.49 -22.79
N SER A 219 -16.23 -0.23 -24.09
CA SER A 219 -17.38 -0.70 -24.86
C SER A 219 -17.39 -2.21 -25.10
N ASN A 220 -16.23 -2.86 -25.04
CA ASN A 220 -16.00 -4.26 -25.40
C ASN A 220 -15.24 -4.99 -24.29
N PHE A 221 -15.51 -4.70 -23.02
CA PHE A 221 -14.90 -5.44 -21.93
C PHE A 221 -15.28 -6.92 -22.04
N ILE A 222 -14.28 -7.78 -22.27
CA ILE A 222 -14.48 -9.23 -22.40
C ILE A 222 -13.89 -9.91 -21.16
N PRO A 223 -14.72 -10.54 -20.31
CA PRO A 223 -14.22 -11.31 -19.18
C PRO A 223 -13.52 -12.58 -19.66
N HIS A 224 -12.66 -13.15 -18.81
CA HIS A 224 -12.07 -14.44 -19.13
C HIS A 224 -13.08 -15.58 -18.86
N PRO A 225 -13.45 -16.39 -19.88
CA PRO A 225 -14.61 -17.29 -19.81
C PRO A 225 -14.48 -18.43 -18.77
N PHE A 226 -13.26 -18.77 -18.38
CA PHE A 226 -12.99 -19.90 -17.47
C PHE A 226 -12.50 -19.47 -16.08
N ALA A 227 -12.34 -18.16 -15.85
CA ALA A 227 -11.83 -17.66 -14.58
C ALA A 227 -12.91 -17.69 -13.51
N LYS A 228 -12.60 -18.28 -12.35
CA LYS A 228 -13.54 -18.32 -11.21
C LYS A 228 -13.36 -17.14 -10.27
N ASN A 229 -12.17 -16.57 -10.24
CA ASN A 229 -11.84 -15.42 -9.41
C ASN A 229 -11.06 -14.38 -10.22
N ILE A 230 -11.03 -13.17 -9.69
CA ILE A 230 -10.22 -12.06 -10.17
C ILE A 230 -9.56 -11.40 -8.96
N PHE A 231 -8.27 -11.08 -9.04
CA PHE A 231 -7.60 -10.34 -7.98
C PHE A 231 -7.35 -8.89 -8.36
N VAL A 232 -7.30 -8.03 -7.34
CA VAL A 232 -6.50 -6.82 -7.34
C VAL A 232 -5.20 -7.14 -6.61
N ARG A 233 -4.06 -6.99 -7.30
CA ARG A 233 -2.73 -7.28 -6.74
C ARG A 233 -1.99 -5.99 -6.44
N TYR A 234 -1.39 -5.98 -5.27
CA TYR A 234 -0.49 -4.94 -4.80
C TYR A 234 0.91 -5.50 -4.62
N THR A 235 1.91 -4.69 -4.91
CA THR A 235 3.24 -4.90 -4.36
C THR A 235 3.34 -4.16 -3.04
N MET A 236 3.58 -4.90 -1.95
CA MET A 236 3.98 -4.35 -0.67
C MET A 236 5.50 -4.36 -0.59
N THR A 237 6.12 -3.23 -0.28
CA THR A 237 7.60 -3.16 -0.12
C THR A 237 7.95 -2.45 1.17
N VAL A 238 8.75 -3.10 2.00
CA VAL A 238 9.29 -2.51 3.22
C VAL A 238 10.51 -1.65 2.90
N VAL A 239 10.44 -0.39 3.29
CA VAL A 239 11.49 0.61 3.14
C VAL A 239 12.00 0.98 4.53
N ASP A 240 13.23 0.60 4.86
CA ASP A 240 13.91 0.99 6.10
C ASP A 240 15.30 1.53 5.76
N SER A 241 15.44 2.86 5.77
CA SER A 241 16.71 3.53 5.44
C SER A 241 17.83 3.18 6.41
N ASN A 242 17.47 2.77 7.64
CA ASN A 242 18.42 2.50 8.72
C ASN A 242 18.75 1.00 8.86
N LYS A 243 18.10 0.12 8.07
CA LYS A 243 18.30 -1.35 8.05
C LYS A 243 18.24 -2.01 9.43
N THR A 244 17.32 -1.55 10.27
CA THR A 244 17.41 -1.79 11.73
C THR A 244 16.74 -3.07 12.23
N SER A 245 15.79 -3.65 11.50
CA SER A 245 15.15 -4.97 11.81
C SER A 245 13.93 -5.23 10.92
N ALA A 246 13.94 -4.67 9.72
CA ALA A 246 12.76 -4.65 8.85
C ALA A 246 12.28 -6.06 8.48
N GLY A 247 10.99 -6.32 8.64
CA GLY A 247 10.43 -7.65 8.38
C GLY A 247 8.91 -7.67 8.27
N MET A 248 8.40 -8.75 7.69
CA MET A 248 6.98 -9.03 7.52
C MET A 248 6.64 -10.39 8.11
N THR A 249 5.57 -10.44 8.90
CA THR A 249 4.98 -11.68 9.42
C THR A 249 3.47 -11.64 9.22
N PHE A 250 2.84 -12.81 9.28
CA PHE A 250 1.44 -12.98 8.90
C PHE A 250 0.67 -13.77 9.95
N ASN A 251 -0.64 -13.53 10.03
CA ASN A 251 -1.56 -14.27 10.89
C ASN A 251 -1.10 -14.29 12.35
N THR A 252 -1.07 -13.12 12.98
CA THR A 252 -0.67 -12.88 14.37
C THR A 252 0.78 -13.29 14.61
N GLN A 253 1.65 -12.94 13.66
CA GLN A 253 3.09 -13.23 13.67
C GLN A 253 3.45 -14.72 13.70
N SER A 254 2.49 -15.61 13.40
CA SER A 254 2.70 -17.05 13.46
C SER A 254 3.39 -17.63 12.21
N LYS A 255 3.43 -16.87 11.11
CA LYS A 255 3.96 -17.33 9.82
C LYS A 255 4.90 -16.34 9.17
N LYS A 256 5.93 -16.86 8.51
CA LYS A 256 6.81 -16.12 7.59
C LYS A 256 6.27 -16.15 6.17
N LEU A 257 6.74 -15.25 5.31
CA LEU A 257 6.32 -15.16 3.90
C LEU A 257 6.47 -16.48 3.13
N SER A 258 7.54 -17.25 3.40
CA SER A 258 7.78 -18.57 2.80
C SER A 258 6.69 -19.60 3.12
N GLU A 259 5.92 -19.38 4.17
CA GLU A 259 4.86 -20.28 4.66
C GLU A 259 3.46 -19.81 4.21
N MET A 260 3.38 -18.75 3.39
CA MET A 260 2.12 -18.14 2.98
C MET A 260 1.57 -18.67 1.65
N SER A 261 2.26 -19.62 1.02
CA SER A 261 1.76 -20.27 -0.19
C SER A 261 0.40 -20.93 0.07
N ASN A 262 -0.64 -20.49 -0.62
CA ASN A 262 -2.02 -20.95 -0.46
C ASN A 262 -2.65 -20.74 0.92
N VAL A 263 -2.06 -19.86 1.74
CA VAL A 263 -2.59 -19.55 3.06
C VAL A 263 -3.37 -18.25 3.00
N GLU A 264 -4.58 -18.31 3.55
CA GLU A 264 -5.42 -17.13 3.75
C GLU A 264 -4.80 -16.22 4.82
N VAL A 265 -4.78 -14.92 4.54
CA VAL A 265 -4.22 -13.87 5.40
C VAL A 265 -5.33 -13.13 6.11
N ASN A 266 -5.22 -13.00 7.44
CA ASN A 266 -6.16 -12.27 8.28
C ASN A 266 -5.52 -11.00 8.86
N ASP A 267 -4.20 -11.00 9.04
CA ASP A 267 -3.43 -9.83 9.43
C ASP A 267 -2.00 -9.93 8.91
N ILE A 268 -1.38 -8.77 8.71
CA ILE A 268 0.02 -8.62 8.31
C ILE A 268 0.68 -7.70 9.33
N THR A 269 1.80 -8.13 9.90
CA THR A 269 2.58 -7.32 10.83
C THR A 269 3.93 -6.98 10.23
N PHE A 270 4.27 -5.70 10.31
CA PHE A 270 5.53 -5.13 9.83
C PHE A 270 6.34 -4.65 11.02
N THR A 271 7.59 -5.09 11.11
CA THR A 271 8.59 -4.51 12.01
C THR A 271 9.32 -3.42 11.23
N LEU A 272 9.23 -2.17 11.67
CA LEU A 272 9.74 -0.97 10.99
C LEU A 272 10.44 -0.08 12.01
N GLY A 273 11.76 0.13 11.87
CA GLY A 273 12.50 1.04 12.75
C GLY A 273 12.42 0.67 14.24
N GLY A 274 12.33 -0.62 14.57
CA GLY A 274 12.15 -1.11 15.94
C GLY A 274 10.73 -0.96 16.51
N LYS A 275 9.77 -0.47 15.72
CA LYS A 275 8.34 -0.42 16.06
C LYS A 275 7.58 -1.45 15.22
N MET A 276 6.39 -1.83 15.66
CA MET A 276 5.50 -2.67 14.86
C MET A 276 4.25 -1.91 14.45
N ILE A 277 3.86 -2.09 13.20
CA ILE A 277 2.53 -1.74 12.72
C ILE A 277 1.89 -3.00 12.13
N SER A 278 0.57 -3.09 12.20
CA SER A 278 -0.19 -4.20 11.65
C SER A 278 -1.29 -3.68 10.74
N LEU A 279 -1.53 -4.41 9.65
CA LEU A 279 -2.70 -4.31 8.81
C LEU A 279 -3.65 -5.44 9.21
N GLU A 280 -4.72 -5.09 9.92
CA GLU A 280 -5.85 -5.99 10.18
C GLU A 280 -6.74 -6.03 8.94
N LEU A 281 -7.15 -7.23 8.50
CA LEU A 281 -7.92 -7.41 7.28
C LEU A 281 -9.34 -7.91 7.58
N SER A 282 -10.35 -7.20 7.08
CA SER A 282 -11.70 -7.75 6.93
C SER A 282 -11.79 -8.57 5.65
N LYS A 283 -12.84 -9.39 5.51
CA LYS A 283 -13.11 -10.18 4.29
C LYS A 283 -14.29 -9.68 3.49
N ALA A 284 -14.96 -8.64 3.97
CA ALA A 284 -16.17 -8.15 3.34
C ALA A 284 -15.86 -7.20 2.18
N PHE A 285 -16.57 -7.39 1.09
CA PHE A 285 -16.57 -6.43 -0.02
C PHE A 285 -18.00 -6.12 -0.46
N ASN A 286 -18.15 -4.97 -1.11
CA ASN A 286 -19.35 -4.58 -1.83
C ASN A 286 -19.06 -4.46 -3.32
N ALA A 287 -20.06 -4.67 -4.15
CA ALA A 287 -20.00 -4.46 -5.58
C ALA A 287 -21.24 -3.69 -6.05
N ALA A 288 -21.12 -3.04 -7.20
CA ALA A 288 -22.21 -2.34 -7.87
C ALA A 288 -21.97 -2.32 -9.38
N THR A 289 -23.03 -2.01 -10.11
CA THR A 289 -22.93 -1.52 -11.50
C THR A 289 -22.94 0.00 -11.47
N PHE A 290 -22.20 0.64 -12.37
CA PHE A 290 -22.21 2.10 -12.49
C PHE A 290 -22.64 2.56 -13.89
N SER A 291 -23.01 3.82 -13.98
CA SER A 291 -23.21 4.53 -15.25
C SER A 291 -22.60 5.91 -15.13
N VAL A 292 -22.10 6.42 -16.25
CA VAL A 292 -21.43 7.73 -16.32
C VAL A 292 -22.22 8.62 -17.27
N ALA A 293 -22.66 9.77 -16.77
CA ALA A 293 -23.30 10.82 -17.55
C ALA A 293 -22.52 12.13 -17.36
N GLY A 294 -21.64 12.45 -18.31
CA GLY A 294 -20.65 13.52 -18.15
C GLY A 294 -19.68 13.20 -17.00
N THR A 295 -19.63 14.05 -15.99
CA THR A 295 -18.83 13.85 -14.76
C THR A 295 -19.61 13.19 -13.62
N THR A 296 -20.91 12.91 -13.83
CA THR A 296 -21.76 12.29 -12.80
C THR A 296 -21.72 10.78 -12.92
N VAL A 297 -21.43 10.10 -11.81
CA VAL A 297 -21.49 8.64 -11.70
C VAL A 297 -22.69 8.25 -10.86
N SER A 298 -23.51 7.32 -11.35
CA SER A 298 -24.62 6.72 -10.60
C SER A 298 -24.38 5.24 -10.39
N LEU A 299 -24.60 4.75 -9.16
CA LEU A 299 -24.51 3.34 -8.82
C LEU A 299 -25.89 2.69 -8.76
N SER A 300 -25.92 1.41 -9.10
CA SER A 300 -27.09 0.56 -8.95
C SER A 300 -26.67 -0.88 -8.70
N ASN A 301 -27.65 -1.75 -8.40
CA ASN A 301 -27.43 -3.19 -8.22
C ASN A 301 -26.35 -3.50 -7.16
N HIS A 302 -26.41 -2.82 -6.02
CA HIS A 302 -25.46 -3.07 -4.95
C HIS A 302 -25.59 -4.49 -4.40
N THR A 303 -24.46 -5.14 -4.16
CA THR A 303 -24.34 -6.48 -3.59
C THR A 303 -23.18 -6.55 -2.60
N THR A 304 -23.26 -7.44 -1.62
CA THR A 304 -22.17 -7.73 -0.67
C THR A 304 -21.68 -9.15 -0.88
N GLY A 305 -20.39 -9.39 -0.65
CA GLY A 305 -19.80 -10.72 -0.64
C GLY A 305 -18.56 -10.81 0.25
N THR A 306 -17.81 -11.91 0.09
CA THR A 306 -16.54 -12.13 0.77
C THR A 306 -15.39 -12.32 -0.21
N VAL A 307 -14.24 -11.72 0.08
CA VAL A 307 -12.98 -11.96 -0.63
C VAL A 307 -12.17 -13.05 0.05
N GLN A 308 -11.20 -13.59 -0.69
CA GLN A 308 -10.03 -14.24 -0.12
C GLN A 308 -8.84 -13.30 -0.19
N ILE A 309 -7.96 -13.36 0.81
CA ILE A 309 -6.75 -12.53 0.84
C ILE A 309 -5.55 -13.44 0.96
N ARG A 310 -4.62 -13.28 0.01
CA ARG A 310 -3.42 -14.10 -0.06
C ARG A 310 -2.19 -13.22 -0.20
N VAL A 311 -1.08 -13.73 0.30
CA VAL A 311 0.22 -13.10 0.14
C VAL A 311 1.21 -14.09 -0.48
N SER A 312 2.00 -13.63 -1.43
CA SER A 312 3.06 -14.42 -2.07
C SER A 312 4.36 -13.62 -2.16
N ALA A 313 5.49 -14.32 -2.26
CA ALA A 313 6.79 -13.69 -2.33
C ALA A 313 7.00 -13.00 -3.68
N VAL A 314 7.68 -11.85 -3.67
CA VAL A 314 8.25 -11.28 -4.89
C VAL A 314 9.57 -12.01 -5.18
N PRO A 315 9.74 -12.66 -6.35
CA PRO A 315 10.96 -13.40 -6.65
C PRO A 315 12.20 -12.50 -6.56
N GLY A 316 13.20 -12.94 -5.80
CA GLY A 316 14.46 -12.21 -5.63
C GLY A 316 14.40 -11.00 -4.70
N ASP A 317 13.24 -10.69 -4.10
CA ASP A 317 13.09 -9.55 -3.19
C ASP A 317 12.43 -9.97 -1.87
N ALA A 318 13.25 -10.16 -0.84
CA ALA A 318 12.78 -10.55 0.50
C ALA A 318 12.08 -9.41 1.27
N MET A 319 12.22 -8.17 0.79
CA MET A 319 11.58 -7.00 1.39
C MET A 319 10.23 -6.67 0.76
N SER A 320 9.82 -7.45 -0.25
CA SER A 320 8.57 -7.26 -0.96
C SER A 320 7.70 -8.51 -0.97
N ALA A 321 6.38 -8.29 -1.00
CA ALA A 321 5.39 -9.34 -1.14
C ALA A 321 4.23 -8.87 -2.01
N TYR A 322 3.64 -9.77 -2.79
CA TYR A 322 2.37 -9.51 -3.46
C TYR A 322 1.22 -9.73 -2.48
N LEU A 323 0.37 -8.72 -2.30
CA LEU A 323 -0.92 -8.82 -1.62
C LEU A 323 -2.03 -8.93 -2.65
N ASP A 324 -2.76 -10.03 -2.63
CA ASP A 324 -3.87 -10.30 -3.53
C ASP A 324 -5.19 -10.22 -2.78
N VAL A 325 -6.05 -9.28 -3.18
CA VAL A 325 -7.45 -9.23 -2.76
C VAL A 325 -8.28 -9.90 -3.84
N ILE A 326 -8.79 -11.10 -3.55
CA ILE A 326 -9.37 -12.03 -4.53
C ILE A 326 -10.89 -11.99 -4.44
N PHE A 327 -11.51 -11.48 -5.49
CA PHE A 327 -12.96 -11.39 -5.65
C PHE A 327 -13.49 -12.56 -6.50
N PRO A 328 -14.74 -13.02 -6.26
CA PRO A 328 -15.40 -13.91 -7.20
C PRO A 328 -15.54 -13.24 -8.58
N ALA A 329 -15.21 -13.94 -9.66
CA ALA A 329 -15.20 -13.37 -11.01
C ALA A 329 -16.58 -12.85 -11.44
N ALA A 330 -17.67 -13.42 -10.90
CA ALA A 330 -19.06 -13.08 -11.23
C ALA A 330 -19.40 -11.58 -11.08
N TYR A 331 -18.63 -10.82 -10.30
CA TYR A 331 -18.87 -9.40 -10.06
C TYR A 331 -18.21 -8.46 -11.09
N LEU A 332 -17.34 -8.97 -11.97
CA LEU A 332 -16.61 -8.20 -12.99
C LEU A 332 -16.71 -8.87 -14.38
N GLN A 333 -17.90 -9.34 -14.75
CA GLN A 333 -18.18 -10.05 -16.01
C GLN A 333 -18.50 -9.14 -17.21
N THR A 334 -18.85 -7.88 -16.97
CA THR A 334 -19.25 -6.93 -18.01
C THR A 334 -18.62 -5.56 -17.73
N ALA A 335 -18.68 -4.66 -18.70
CA ALA A 335 -18.29 -3.28 -18.49
C ALA A 335 -19.16 -2.59 -17.42
N ASN A 336 -18.61 -1.54 -16.82
CA ASN A 336 -19.26 -0.69 -15.83
C ASN A 336 -19.63 -1.41 -14.53
N GLN A 337 -18.74 -2.29 -14.06
CA GLN A 337 -18.86 -2.94 -12.76
C GLN A 337 -17.72 -2.49 -11.86
N ILE A 338 -18.02 -2.38 -10.57
CA ILE A 338 -17.07 -1.98 -9.54
C ILE A 338 -17.17 -2.95 -8.36
N VAL A 339 -16.02 -3.34 -7.84
CA VAL A 339 -15.85 -4.01 -6.55
C VAL A 339 -15.10 -3.08 -5.61
N PHE A 340 -15.47 -3.12 -4.33
CA PHE A 340 -14.94 -2.28 -3.28
C PHE A 340 -14.72 -3.12 -2.02
N TYR A 341 -13.48 -3.23 -1.59
CA TYR A 341 -13.00 -3.91 -0.39
C TYR A 341 -12.70 -2.91 0.72
N GLY A 342 -12.95 -3.33 1.96
CA GLY A 342 -12.90 -2.47 3.15
C GLY A 342 -14.31 -2.05 3.62
N SER A 343 -15.34 -2.74 3.15
CA SER A 343 -16.68 -2.71 3.74
C SER A 343 -16.72 -3.52 5.04
N ALA A 344 -17.66 -3.19 5.93
CA ALA A 344 -17.96 -3.99 7.12
C ALA A 344 -18.79 -5.25 6.82
N GLY A 345 -19.50 -5.28 5.68
CA GLY A 345 -20.29 -6.41 5.16
C GLY A 345 -21.13 -7.22 6.17
N VAL A 346 -21.44 -8.47 5.80
CA VAL A 346 -22.27 -9.41 6.57
C VAL A 346 -21.44 -10.43 7.36
N ALA A 347 -20.10 -10.42 7.21
CA ALA A 347 -19.22 -11.42 7.80
C ALA A 347 -19.00 -11.14 9.29
N GLY A 348 -19.14 -12.18 10.11
CA GLY A 348 -19.19 -12.15 11.57
C GLY A 348 -18.17 -11.20 12.19
N ARG A 349 -18.69 -10.23 12.94
CA ARG A 349 -17.91 -9.41 13.86
C ARG A 349 -17.17 -10.35 14.80
N ARG A 350 -15.83 -10.34 14.79
CA ARG A 350 -15.11 -10.63 16.03
C ARG A 350 -15.61 -9.57 17.02
N ALA A 351 -15.95 -9.97 18.25
CA ALA A 351 -16.57 -9.10 19.25
C ALA A 351 -15.76 -7.81 19.55
N GLU A 352 -14.51 -7.71 19.07
CA GLU A 352 -13.58 -6.62 19.32
C GLU A 352 -12.99 -5.96 18.05
N SER A 353 -13.40 -6.38 16.83
CA SER A 353 -12.86 -5.83 15.57
C SER A 353 -13.90 -4.93 14.88
N PRO A 354 -13.52 -3.73 14.40
CA PRO A 354 -14.46 -2.72 13.92
C PRO A 354 -15.12 -3.04 12.56
N GLY A 355 -14.88 -4.23 12.01
CA GLY A 355 -15.53 -4.75 10.81
C GLY A 355 -14.85 -4.36 9.49
N TYR A 356 -13.95 -3.39 9.48
CA TYR A 356 -13.18 -2.97 8.30
C TYR A 356 -11.68 -3.23 8.47
N SER A 357 -10.95 -3.22 7.35
CA SER A 357 -9.50 -3.37 7.33
C SER A 357 -8.81 -2.07 7.72
N ARG A 358 -7.79 -2.15 8.56
CA ARG A 358 -7.15 -0.95 9.11
C ARG A 358 -5.68 -1.17 9.48
N TRP A 359 -4.93 -0.07 9.46
CA TRP A 359 -3.60 -0.01 10.02
C TRP A 359 -3.64 0.45 11.48
N LEU A 360 -2.83 -0.19 12.31
CA LEU A 360 -2.68 0.11 13.73
C LEU A 360 -1.22 -0.05 14.15
N VAL A 361 -0.82 0.70 15.18
CA VAL A 361 0.42 0.43 15.92
C VAL A 361 0.17 -0.73 16.86
N THR A 362 1.01 -1.77 16.80
CA THR A 362 0.93 -2.92 17.69
C THR A 362 2.11 -2.94 18.66
N ALA A 363 1.84 -3.31 19.91
CA ALA A 363 2.92 -3.62 20.85
C ALA A 363 3.55 -4.96 20.45
N PRO A 364 4.88 -5.15 20.63
CA PRO A 364 5.51 -6.47 20.55
C PRO A 364 4.67 -7.47 21.36
N PRO A 365 4.37 -8.67 20.85
CA PRO A 365 3.75 -9.69 21.69
C PRO A 365 4.62 -9.85 22.92
N ALA A 366 3.99 -9.84 24.10
CA ALA A 366 4.71 -10.10 25.34
C ALA A 366 5.47 -11.41 25.14
N SER A 367 6.80 -11.38 25.31
CA SER A 367 7.58 -12.62 25.35
C SER A 367 6.85 -13.57 26.30
N PRO A 368 6.65 -14.85 25.93
CA PRO A 368 5.97 -15.78 26.80
C PRO A 368 6.67 -15.70 28.15
N SER A 369 5.94 -15.22 29.16
CA SER A 369 6.45 -15.14 30.52
C SER A 369 6.98 -16.52 30.84
N SER A 370 8.27 -16.61 31.17
CA SER A 370 8.88 -17.82 31.70
C SER A 370 7.88 -18.43 32.67
N PRO A 371 7.59 -19.74 32.60
CA PRO A 371 6.61 -20.35 33.48
C PRO A 371 6.99 -19.95 34.90
N THR A 372 6.09 -19.25 35.58
CA THR A 372 6.23 -18.94 36.99
C THR A 372 6.54 -20.26 37.67
N GLU A 373 7.75 -20.38 38.22
CA GLU A 373 8.11 -21.50 39.09
C GLU A 373 7.04 -21.55 40.18
N GLN A 374 6.09 -22.46 40.02
CA GLN A 374 5.25 -22.87 41.13
C GLN A 374 6.21 -23.39 42.21
N PRO A 375 6.04 -23.00 43.48
CA PRO A 375 6.78 -23.61 44.58
C PRO A 375 6.55 -25.11 44.53
N GLN A 376 7.56 -25.85 44.05
CA GLN A 376 7.48 -27.29 43.96
C GLN A 376 7.46 -27.81 45.39
N ALA A 377 6.32 -28.36 45.81
CA ALA A 377 6.19 -29.04 47.09
C ALA A 377 7.27 -30.12 47.18
N ALA A 378 8.02 -30.08 48.28
CA ALA A 378 9.12 -31.01 48.55
C ALA A 378 8.62 -32.45 48.49
N SER A 379 9.11 -33.21 47.50
CA SER A 379 9.01 -34.67 47.50
C SER A 379 10.18 -35.26 48.30
N PRO A 380 9.97 -36.40 49.00
CA PRO A 380 10.95 -36.97 49.92
C PRO A 380 12.19 -37.49 49.19
N ALA A 381 13.33 -37.34 49.86
CA ALA A 381 14.64 -37.80 49.42
C ALA A 381 14.66 -39.31 49.09
N THR A 382 15.10 -39.64 47.88
CA THR A 382 15.60 -40.97 47.54
C THR A 382 17.08 -40.87 47.13
N THR A 383 17.85 -41.72 47.78
CA THR A 383 19.31 -41.87 47.73
C THR A 383 19.82 -42.15 46.31
N PRO A 384 20.93 -41.54 45.86
CA PRO A 384 21.45 -41.76 44.51
C PRO A 384 22.30 -43.04 44.43
N LYS A 385 22.08 -43.81 43.37
CA LYS A 385 22.94 -44.91 42.92
C LYS A 385 23.85 -44.39 41.82
N ALA A 386 25.15 -44.59 41.99
CA ALA A 386 26.20 -44.20 41.05
C ALA A 386 26.15 -45.01 39.73
N SER A 387 26.48 -44.36 38.61
CA SER A 387 27.44 -44.86 37.61
C SER A 387 27.69 -43.85 36.48
N GLU A 388 28.99 -43.56 36.28
CA GLU A 388 29.75 -43.44 35.01
C GLU A 388 29.20 -42.55 33.88
N SER A 389 29.80 -41.37 33.66
CA SER A 389 30.97 -41.09 32.79
C SER A 389 30.68 -41.12 31.29
N LEU A 390 30.83 -39.98 30.60
CA LEU A 390 31.70 -39.82 29.42
C LEU A 390 31.61 -38.38 28.84
N SER A 391 32.71 -37.66 29.04
CA SER A 391 33.50 -36.90 28.05
C SER A 391 32.84 -35.92 27.07
N SER A 392 33.16 -34.64 27.31
CA SER A 392 33.74 -33.63 26.40
C SER A 392 33.43 -33.67 24.89
N THR A 393 33.05 -32.52 24.31
CA THR A 393 33.84 -31.89 23.23
C THR A 393 33.54 -30.38 23.14
N THR A 394 34.61 -29.59 23.17
CA THR A 394 34.70 -28.16 22.90
C THR A 394 35.10 -27.95 21.44
N ILE A 395 34.38 -27.13 20.65
CA ILE A 395 34.89 -26.45 19.43
C ILE A 395 34.12 -25.11 19.36
N ALA A 396 34.68 -23.98 19.76
CA ALA A 396 35.65 -23.11 19.06
C ALA A 396 35.06 -22.35 17.85
N SER A 397 35.19 -21.03 17.97
CA SER A 397 34.92 -19.94 17.05
C SER A 397 35.56 -20.08 15.66
N ALA A 398 34.91 -19.50 14.64
CA ALA A 398 35.60 -18.95 13.47
C ALA A 398 34.91 -17.68 12.96
N THR A 399 35.69 -16.62 12.99
CA THR A 399 35.60 -15.33 12.30
C THR A 399 35.41 -15.46 10.79
N GLY A 400 34.59 -14.60 10.18
CA GLY A 400 34.48 -14.44 8.73
C GLY A 400 34.20 -12.98 8.37
N SER A 401 35.22 -12.32 7.84
CA SER A 401 35.34 -10.90 7.56
C SER A 401 34.49 -10.42 6.37
N MET A 402 34.16 -9.13 6.43
CA MET A 402 33.72 -8.24 5.34
C MET A 402 34.33 -8.54 3.98
N VAL A 403 33.50 -8.48 2.94
CA VAL A 403 33.87 -7.86 1.65
C VAL A 403 32.75 -6.91 1.26
N CYS A 404 33.07 -5.62 1.30
CA CYS A 404 32.28 -4.51 0.81
C CYS A 404 32.65 -4.31 -0.67
N SER A 405 31.72 -4.47 -1.59
CA SER A 405 31.91 -4.08 -3.00
C SER A 405 30.89 -3.01 -3.36
N MET A 406 31.36 -1.77 -3.39
CA MET A 406 30.78 -0.67 -4.16
C MET A 406 30.85 -1.02 -5.65
N PHE A 407 29.77 -0.78 -6.40
CA PHE A 407 29.88 -0.55 -7.84
C PHE A 407 29.12 0.72 -8.21
N THR A 408 29.94 1.71 -8.57
CA THR A 408 29.58 3.01 -9.11
C THR A 408 29.34 2.88 -10.62
N MET A 409 28.15 3.32 -11.04
CA MET A 409 27.88 4.19 -12.19
C MET A 409 28.84 4.10 -13.41
N MET A 410 28.32 3.63 -14.55
CA MET A 410 28.84 3.98 -15.87
C MET A 410 27.68 4.19 -16.85
N LEU A 411 27.36 5.46 -17.09
CA LEU A 411 26.43 5.94 -18.12
C LEU A 411 27.11 7.09 -18.85
N VAL A 412 27.87 6.80 -19.92
CA VAL A 412 28.26 7.77 -20.95
C VAL A 412 28.52 7.02 -22.27
N MET A 413 28.02 7.61 -23.36
CA MET A 413 28.30 7.34 -24.79
C MET A 413 27.64 6.11 -25.44
N TYR A 414 26.61 6.35 -26.26
CA TYR A 414 26.78 6.36 -27.72
C TYR A 414 25.53 6.96 -28.39
N LEU A 415 25.64 8.22 -28.81
CA LEU A 415 24.85 8.77 -29.91
C LEU A 415 25.72 8.68 -31.17
N SER A 416 25.06 8.41 -32.29
CA SER A 416 25.53 8.51 -33.67
C SER A 416 26.06 7.22 -34.29
N SER A 417 25.25 6.61 -35.15
CA SER A 417 25.62 6.34 -36.55
C SER A 417 24.42 5.87 -37.38
N ARG A 418 24.05 6.73 -38.35
CA ARG A 418 23.63 6.45 -39.74
C ARG A 418 22.30 5.71 -39.96
N ALA A 419 21.30 6.34 -40.57
CA ALA A 419 21.22 6.65 -42.01
C ALA A 419 21.18 5.39 -42.89
N LEU A 420 19.97 4.85 -43.05
CA LEU A 420 19.32 4.47 -44.31
C LEU A 420 17.84 4.22 -44.05
#